data_AF-A0A7G3G9P1-F1
#
_entry.id   AF-A0A7G3G9P1-F1
#
_cell.length_a   1.000
_cell.length_b   1.000
_cell.length_c   1.000
_cell.angle_alpha   90.00
_cell.angle_beta   90.00
_cell.angle_gamma   90.00
#
_symmetry.space_group_name_H-M   'P 1'
#
loop_
_entity.id
_entity.type
_entity.pdbx_description
1 polymer ?
#
loop_
_entity_poly.entity_id
_entity_poly.type
_entity_poly.pdbx_seq_one_letter_code
_entity_poly.pdbx_strand_id
1 'polypeptide(L)'
;MSPKKLKTGLRLKSSVLAALAPAMRPKNEAYLLRLADKEIAYQVERSSRRRSIGLKITADGLTIVLPARAPIKEAERAIQSKLKWILAKLAQPMPAVVALAAGSSVLWQGQAKFVQLAAGRTRLEAEILYVSELIPLPTALTRFYQRSAKAYFLQRLGFWSEQMGLQPRQLFVSSAKSRWGVALP
;
A
#
# COMPACT_ATOMS: atom_id res chain seq x y z
N MET A 1 -29.73 -8.66 -22.59
CA MET A 1 -28.41 -9.22 -22.22
C MET A 1 -27.44 -8.95 -23.36
N SER A 2 -26.62 -7.90 -23.23
CA SER A 2 -25.74 -7.43 -24.30
C SER A 2 -24.27 -7.69 -23.94
N PRO A 3 -23.44 -8.25 -24.86
CA PRO A 3 -22.04 -8.51 -24.59
C PRO A 3 -21.24 -7.20 -24.59
N LYS A 4 -20.48 -6.97 -23.52
CA LYS A 4 -19.62 -5.80 -23.34
C LYS A 4 -18.41 -5.92 -24.27
N LYS A 5 -18.35 -5.06 -25.29
CA LYS A 5 -17.28 -5.03 -26.30
C LYS A 5 -15.91 -4.78 -25.65
N LEU A 6 -15.03 -5.76 -25.72
CA LEU A 6 -13.58 -5.57 -25.62
C LEU A 6 -13.13 -4.78 -26.85
N LYS A 7 -12.59 -3.57 -26.66
CA LYS A 7 -12.03 -2.77 -27.75
C LYS A 7 -10.70 -3.37 -28.19
N THR A 8 -10.72 -3.96 -29.37
CA THR A 8 -9.67 -4.73 -30.03
C THR A 8 -8.42 -3.91 -30.30
N GLY A 9 -7.28 -4.38 -29.78
CA GLY A 9 -5.94 -4.07 -30.25
C GLY A 9 -5.14 -5.36 -30.42
N LEU A 10 -5.33 -6.01 -31.59
CA LEU A 10 -4.44 -6.93 -32.31
C LEU A 10 -3.76 -8.14 -31.60
N ARG A 11 -4.08 -9.34 -32.11
CA ARG A 11 -3.65 -10.71 -31.76
C ARG A 11 -2.12 -10.95 -31.62
N LEU A 12 -1.77 -11.56 -30.48
CA LEU A 12 -0.84 -12.68 -30.17
C LEU A 12 0.41 -12.98 -31.06
N LYS A 13 1.60 -12.99 -30.41
CA LYS A 13 2.48 -14.17 -30.18
C LYS A 13 3.64 -13.84 -29.20
N SER A 14 3.69 -14.57 -28.08
CA SER A 14 4.81 -15.03 -27.22
C SER A 14 6.17 -14.29 -27.28
N SER A 15 6.66 -13.59 -26.23
CA SER A 15 7.45 -14.26 -25.15
C SER A 15 7.89 -13.31 -24.00
N VAL A 16 7.04 -12.40 -23.53
CA VAL A 16 7.16 -11.75 -22.19
C VAL A 16 5.84 -11.86 -21.39
N LEU A 17 4.88 -12.61 -21.95
CA LEU A 17 3.46 -12.55 -21.63
C LEU A 17 3.00 -13.29 -20.35
N ALA A 18 3.87 -13.98 -19.62
CA ALA A 18 3.41 -15.00 -18.66
C ALA A 18 3.41 -14.61 -17.16
N ALA A 19 4.05 -13.53 -16.74
CA ALA A 19 4.25 -13.29 -15.29
C ALA A 19 3.43 -12.15 -14.66
N LEU A 20 2.58 -11.45 -15.41
CA LEU A 20 1.94 -10.20 -14.95
C LEU A 20 0.41 -10.20 -15.09
N ALA A 21 -0.23 -11.36 -14.91
CA ALA A 21 -1.67 -11.42 -14.68
C ALA A 21 -2.00 -11.64 -13.19
N PRO A 22 -2.04 -10.59 -12.36
CA PRO A 22 -2.65 -10.67 -11.04
C PRO A 22 -3.95 -9.84 -10.95
N ALA A 23 -4.74 -10.20 -9.94
CA ALA A 23 -6.15 -9.91 -9.73
C ALA A 23 -6.64 -8.52 -10.20
N MET A 24 -7.54 -8.54 -11.19
CA MET A 24 -8.34 -7.38 -11.58
C MET A 24 -9.18 -6.91 -10.39
N ARG A 25 -8.90 -5.71 -9.86
CA ARG A 25 -9.90 -5.01 -9.05
C ARG A 25 -11.01 -4.55 -10.00
N PRO A 26 -12.30 -4.82 -9.70
CA PRO A 26 -13.40 -4.64 -10.64
C PRO A 26 -13.64 -3.18 -11.09
N LYS A 27 -12.94 -2.20 -10.49
CA LYS A 27 -13.09 -0.76 -10.77
C LYS A 27 -11.99 -0.17 -11.67
N ASN A 28 -10.94 -0.92 -12.00
CA ASN A 28 -9.81 -0.40 -12.78
C ASN A 28 -9.89 -0.80 -14.25
N GLU A 29 -9.51 0.12 -15.15
CA GLU A 29 -9.40 -0.13 -16.59
C GLU A 29 -8.02 -0.74 -16.88
N ALA A 30 -7.96 -1.88 -17.55
CA ALA A 30 -6.71 -2.55 -17.91
C ALA A 30 -6.27 -2.16 -19.33
N TYR A 31 -4.99 -1.86 -19.50
CA TYR A 31 -4.36 -1.43 -20.74
C TYR A 31 -3.04 -2.17 -20.96
N LEU A 32 -2.59 -2.20 -22.20
CA LEU A 32 -1.30 -2.75 -22.60
C LEU A 32 -0.61 -1.73 -23.49
N LEU A 33 0.58 -1.29 -23.07
CA LEU A 33 1.43 -0.41 -23.86
C LEU A 33 2.50 -1.24 -24.55
N ARG A 34 2.51 -1.18 -25.89
CA ARG A 34 3.59 -1.74 -26.70
C ARG A 34 4.64 -0.65 -26.94
N LEU A 35 5.85 -0.92 -26.50
CA LEU A 35 7.06 -0.16 -26.78
C LEU A 35 7.93 -1.07 -27.67
N ALA A 36 8.72 -0.51 -28.59
CA ALA A 36 9.43 -1.24 -29.65
C ALA A 36 9.75 -2.72 -29.34
N ASP A 37 10.47 -2.99 -28.24
CA ASP A 37 10.91 -4.33 -27.87
C ASP A 37 10.23 -4.91 -26.60
N LYS A 38 9.21 -4.23 -26.06
CA LYS A 38 8.61 -4.55 -24.74
C LYS A 38 7.11 -4.28 -24.67
N GLU A 39 6.39 -5.19 -24.03
CA GLU A 39 4.99 -4.99 -23.67
C GLU A 39 4.85 -4.73 -22.17
N ILE A 40 4.12 -3.69 -21.78
CA ILE A 40 3.84 -3.35 -20.39
C ILE A 40 2.33 -3.35 -20.16
N ALA A 41 1.86 -4.32 -19.38
CA ALA A 41 0.51 -4.31 -18.85
C ALA A 41 0.40 -3.29 -17.70
N TYR A 42 -0.61 -2.43 -17.75
CA TYR A 42 -0.87 -1.45 -16.69
C TYR A 42 -2.36 -1.24 -16.46
N GLN A 43 -2.70 -0.84 -15.25
CA GLN A 43 -4.06 -0.47 -14.88
C GLN A 43 -4.16 1.05 -14.74
N VAL A 44 -5.34 1.60 -15.04
CA VAL A 44 -5.64 3.01 -14.82
C VAL A 44 -6.71 3.15 -13.75
N GLU A 45 -6.37 3.89 -12.71
CA GLU A 45 -7.27 4.33 -11.65
C GLU A 45 -7.57 5.82 -11.86
N ARG A 46 -8.86 6.19 -11.93
CA ARG A 46 -9.28 7.58 -12.06
C ARG A 46 -9.50 8.22 -10.69
N SER A 47 -8.86 9.36 -10.43
CA SER A 47 -9.00 10.10 -9.18
C SER A 47 -9.50 11.52 -9.39
N SER A 48 -10.61 11.88 -8.74
CA SER A 48 -11.12 13.25 -8.71
C SER A 48 -10.33 14.19 -7.81
N ARG A 49 -9.52 13.64 -6.88
CA ARG A 49 -8.79 14.43 -5.86
C ARG A 49 -7.36 14.77 -6.27
N ARG A 50 -6.76 14.06 -7.22
CA ARG A 50 -5.37 14.30 -7.65
C ARG A 50 -5.32 15.27 -8.82
N ARG A 51 -4.34 16.18 -8.75
CA ARG A 51 -4.02 17.15 -9.81
C ARG A 51 -2.84 16.71 -10.69
N SER A 52 -2.17 15.61 -10.35
CA SER A 52 -1.01 15.07 -11.06
C SER A 52 -1.11 13.55 -11.25
N ILE A 53 -0.34 13.04 -12.21
CA ILE A 53 -0.25 11.61 -12.53
C ILE A 53 0.53 10.88 -11.44
N GLY A 54 -0.09 9.87 -10.84
CA GLY A 54 0.56 8.96 -9.90
C GLY A 54 0.97 7.66 -10.57
N LEU A 55 2.10 7.09 -10.16
CA LEU A 55 2.50 5.73 -10.50
C LEU A 55 2.55 4.89 -9.22
N LYS A 56 1.95 3.71 -9.25
CA LYS A 56 1.99 2.72 -8.16
C LYS A 56 2.45 1.40 -8.77
N ILE A 57 3.46 0.78 -8.17
CA ILE A 57 3.89 -0.57 -8.52
C ILE A 57 3.55 -1.44 -7.30
N THR A 58 2.66 -2.40 -7.49
CA THR A 58 2.21 -3.36 -6.47
C THR A 58 2.58 -4.78 -6.89
N ALA A 59 2.40 -5.75 -6.00
CA ALA A 59 2.50 -7.17 -6.38
C ALA A 59 1.56 -7.49 -7.56
N ASP A 60 0.46 -6.74 -7.65
CA ASP A 60 -0.50 -6.83 -8.74
C ASP A 60 -0.06 -6.13 -10.07
N GLY A 61 1.18 -5.63 -10.14
CA GLY A 61 1.72 -4.94 -11.32
C GLY A 61 1.64 -3.40 -11.26
N LEU A 62 1.70 -2.76 -12.44
CA LEU A 62 1.74 -1.29 -12.58
C LEU A 62 0.33 -0.68 -12.62
N THR A 63 0.04 0.24 -11.71
CA THR A 63 -1.18 1.07 -11.71
C THR A 63 -0.83 2.54 -11.87
N ILE A 64 -1.47 3.21 -12.82
CA ILE A 64 -1.36 4.65 -13.05
C ILE A 64 -2.62 5.33 -12.52
N VAL A 65 -2.44 6.28 -11.61
CA VAL A 65 -3.53 7.09 -11.09
C VAL A 65 -3.60 8.38 -11.88
N LEU A 66 -4.61 8.49 -12.75
CA LEU A 66 -4.85 9.69 -13.54
C LEU A 66 -5.84 10.63 -12.85
N PRO A 67 -5.67 11.95 -12.96
CA PRO A 67 -6.75 12.91 -12.70
C PRO A 67 -8.01 12.55 -13.49
N ALA A 68 -9.19 12.87 -12.95
CA ALA A 68 -10.47 12.44 -13.52
C ALA A 68 -10.66 12.81 -15.01
N ARG A 69 -10.09 13.93 -15.46
CA ARG A 69 -10.20 14.43 -16.85
C ARG A 69 -8.94 14.26 -17.69
N ALA A 70 -7.85 13.72 -17.13
CA ALA A 70 -6.59 13.58 -17.89
C ALA A 70 -6.74 12.53 -19.02
N PRO A 71 -6.23 12.76 -20.23
CA PRO A 71 -6.30 11.77 -21.30
C PRO A 71 -5.42 10.54 -21.02
N ILE A 72 -5.77 9.39 -21.59
CA ILE A 72 -4.98 8.15 -21.45
C ILE A 72 -3.55 8.30 -22.01
N LYS A 73 -3.36 9.13 -23.04
CA LYS A 73 -2.04 9.42 -23.63
C LYS A 73 -1.03 9.99 -22.62
N GLU A 74 -1.51 10.69 -21.59
CA GLU A 74 -0.64 11.18 -20.52
C GLU A 74 -0.09 10.03 -19.65
N ALA A 75 -0.85 8.94 -19.46
CA ALA A 75 -0.34 7.75 -18.80
C ALA A 75 0.78 7.11 -19.62
N GLU A 76 0.59 6.97 -20.94
CA GLU A 76 1.60 6.40 -21.84
C GLU A 76 2.90 7.23 -21.83
N ARG A 77 2.79 8.56 -21.88
CA ARG A 77 3.96 9.46 -21.74
C ARG A 77 4.64 9.31 -20.38
N ALA A 78 3.87 9.17 -19.30
CA ALA A 78 4.42 8.94 -17.97
C ALA A 78 5.15 7.59 -17.86
N ILE A 79 4.66 6.55 -18.54
CA ILE A 79 5.35 5.25 -18.64
C ILE A 79 6.66 5.40 -19.41
N GLN A 80 6.61 6.00 -20.60
CA GLN A 80 7.77 6.16 -21.47
C GLN A 80 8.88 6.95 -20.78
N SER A 81 8.54 8.10 -20.18
CA SER A 81 9.51 8.95 -19.46
C SER A 81 10.17 8.26 -18.26
N LYS A 82 9.50 7.30 -17.61
CA LYS A 82 10.01 6.59 -16.44
C LYS A 82 10.29 5.11 -16.69
N LEU A 83 10.43 4.72 -17.96
CA LEU A 83 10.50 3.33 -18.38
C LEU A 83 11.61 2.55 -17.67
N LYS A 84 12.82 3.09 -17.65
CA LYS A 84 13.98 2.47 -17.00
C LYS A 84 13.72 2.21 -15.50
N TRP A 85 13.13 3.19 -14.81
CA TRP A 85 12.80 3.08 -13.39
C TRP A 85 11.66 2.07 -13.14
N ILE A 86 10.62 2.07 -13.98
CA ILE A 86 9.49 1.13 -13.89
C ILE A 86 10.00 -0.31 -14.03
N LEU A 87 10.81 -0.59 -15.07
CA LEU A 87 11.36 -1.92 -15.31
C LEU A 87 12.27 -2.38 -14.15
N ALA A 88 13.13 -1.50 -13.65
CA ALA A 88 13.98 -1.81 -12.51
C ALA A 88 13.14 -2.13 -11.25
N LYS A 89 12.03 -1.42 -11.03
CA LYS A 89 11.14 -1.66 -9.90
C LYS A 89 10.28 -2.91 -10.04
N LEU A 90 9.86 -3.26 -11.25
CA LEU A 90 9.14 -4.51 -11.52
C LEU A 90 10.04 -5.75 -11.40
N ALA A 91 11.34 -5.63 -11.69
CA ALA A 91 12.30 -6.70 -11.52
C ALA A 91 12.71 -6.93 -10.05
N GLN A 92 12.45 -5.97 -9.16
CA GLN A 92 12.73 -6.15 -7.74
C GLN A 92 11.73 -7.13 -7.13
N PRO A 93 12.19 -8.21 -6.46
CA PRO A 93 11.29 -9.09 -5.74
C PRO A 93 10.55 -8.27 -4.69
N MET A 94 9.24 -8.17 -4.84
CA MET A 94 8.42 -7.54 -3.82
C MET A 94 8.36 -8.48 -2.62
N PRO A 95 8.58 -7.98 -1.39
CA PRO A 95 8.40 -8.81 -0.21
C PRO A 95 6.97 -9.33 -0.23
N ALA A 96 6.83 -10.66 -0.11
CA ALA A 96 5.52 -11.27 0.00
C ALA A 96 4.79 -10.60 1.17
N VAL A 97 3.58 -10.12 0.92
CA VAL A 97 2.72 -9.63 2.00
C VAL A 97 2.37 -10.87 2.81
N VAL A 98 3.05 -11.07 3.93
CA VAL A 98 2.73 -12.14 4.87
C VAL A 98 1.30 -11.92 5.32
N ALA A 99 0.43 -12.86 4.99
CA ALA A 99 -0.97 -12.79 5.38
C ALA A 99 -1.04 -12.77 6.91
N LEU A 100 -1.59 -11.70 7.47
CA LEU A 100 -1.80 -11.59 8.90
C LEU A 100 -2.87 -12.61 9.30
N ALA A 101 -2.45 -13.63 10.05
CA ALA A 101 -3.30 -14.73 10.49
C ALA A 101 -2.99 -15.10 11.95
N ALA A 102 -3.90 -15.85 12.58
CA ALA A 102 -3.58 -16.50 13.85
C ALA A 102 -2.35 -17.41 13.69
N GLY A 103 -1.43 -17.37 14.64
CA GLY A 103 -0.14 -18.06 14.59
C GLY A 103 0.97 -17.31 13.81
N SER A 104 0.65 -16.23 13.09
CA SER A 104 1.67 -15.41 12.43
C SER A 104 2.50 -14.59 13.44
N SER A 105 3.68 -14.13 13.03
CA SER A 105 4.51 -13.22 13.81
C SER A 105 4.34 -11.78 13.33
N VAL A 106 4.29 -10.85 14.28
CA VAL A 106 4.29 -9.40 14.03
C VAL A 106 5.41 -8.73 14.81
N LEU A 107 5.91 -7.60 14.32
CA LEU A 107 6.96 -6.85 15.01
C LEU A 107 6.37 -5.89 16.03
N TRP A 108 6.82 -6.01 17.27
CA TRP A 108 6.55 -5.08 18.36
C TRP A 108 7.86 -4.45 18.83
N GLN A 109 8.04 -3.15 18.59
CA GLN A 109 9.27 -2.42 18.96
C GLN A 109 10.56 -3.11 18.48
N GLY A 110 10.50 -3.74 17.30
CA GLY A 110 11.63 -4.48 16.70
C GLY A 110 11.73 -5.96 17.10
N GLN A 111 10.92 -6.43 18.05
CA GLN A 111 10.88 -7.84 18.48
C GLN A 111 9.71 -8.59 17.83
N ALA A 112 9.95 -9.81 17.37
CA ALA A 112 8.91 -10.69 16.86
C ALA A 112 7.98 -11.16 17.99
N LYS A 113 6.66 -11.08 17.77
CA LYS A 113 5.62 -11.54 18.70
C LYS A 113 4.61 -12.41 17.97
N PHE A 114 4.24 -13.52 18.58
CA PHE A 114 3.29 -14.47 17.99
C PHE A 114 1.85 -14.04 18.23
N VAL A 115 1.06 -14.01 17.17
CA VAL A 115 -0.35 -13.63 17.23
C VAL A 115 -1.18 -14.84 17.65
N GLN A 116 -1.95 -14.71 18.73
CA GLN A 116 -2.96 -15.69 19.13
C GLN A 116 -4.31 -15.01 19.26
N LEU A 117 -5.39 -15.70 18.90
CA LEU A 117 -6.75 -15.17 19.09
C LEU A 117 -7.21 -15.42 20.53
N ALA A 118 -7.97 -14.49 21.09
CA ALA A 118 -8.56 -14.63 22.42
C ALA A 118 -9.93 -13.94 22.49
N ALA A 119 -10.83 -14.48 23.31
CA ALA A 119 -12.18 -13.97 23.58
C ALA A 119 -12.22 -12.61 24.31
N GLY A 120 -11.07 -11.97 24.55
CA GLY A 120 -10.92 -10.76 25.36
C GLY A 120 -10.38 -9.55 24.59
N ARG A 121 -9.92 -8.54 25.35
CA ARG A 121 -9.23 -7.37 24.80
C ARG A 121 -7.84 -7.73 24.28
N THR A 122 -7.41 -7.08 23.19
CA THR A 122 -6.06 -7.23 22.67
C THR A 122 -5.02 -6.77 23.69
N ARG A 123 -4.07 -7.65 24.00
CA ARG A 123 -3.02 -7.46 25.01
C ARG A 123 -1.75 -8.20 24.62
N LEU A 124 -0.62 -7.68 25.08
CA LEU A 124 0.69 -8.27 24.83
C LEU A 124 1.23 -8.83 26.15
N GLU A 125 1.62 -10.10 26.14
CA GLU A 125 2.21 -10.81 27.27
C GLU A 125 3.47 -11.53 26.80
N ALA A 126 4.63 -11.06 27.27
CA ALA A 126 5.95 -11.57 26.86
C ALA A 126 6.10 -11.68 25.33
N GLU A 127 6.04 -12.89 24.78
CA GLU A 127 6.22 -13.19 23.36
C GLU A 127 4.90 -13.35 22.59
N ILE A 128 3.76 -13.35 23.29
CA ILE A 128 2.44 -13.60 22.71
C ILE A 128 1.63 -12.32 22.69
N LEU A 129 1.13 -11.98 21.51
CA LEU A 129 0.14 -10.95 21.31
C LEU A 129 -1.24 -11.60 21.18
N TYR A 130 -2.00 -11.59 22.27
CA TYR A 130 -3.40 -12.01 22.28
C TYR A 130 -4.25 -10.94 21.60
N VAL A 131 -4.88 -11.28 20.49
CA VAL A 131 -5.70 -10.38 19.69
C VAL A 131 -7.16 -10.77 19.81
N SER A 132 -8.00 -9.76 20.07
CA SER A 132 -9.44 -9.95 20.20
C SER A 132 -10.04 -10.55 18.94
N GLU A 133 -10.78 -11.64 19.09
CA GLU A 133 -11.54 -12.27 18.00
C GLU A 133 -12.91 -11.60 17.75
N LEU A 134 -13.31 -10.66 18.62
CA LEU A 134 -14.58 -9.94 18.51
C LEU A 134 -14.65 -9.00 17.29
N ILE A 135 -13.51 -8.69 16.68
CA ILE A 135 -13.39 -7.85 15.49
C ILE A 135 -12.30 -8.41 14.57
N PRO A 136 -12.29 -8.05 13.27
CA PRO A 136 -11.28 -8.55 12.33
C PRO A 136 -9.85 -8.32 12.81
N LEU A 137 -9.01 -9.36 12.71
CA LEU A 137 -7.62 -9.37 13.21
C LEU A 137 -6.80 -8.13 12.80
N PRO A 138 -6.80 -7.67 11.53
CA PRO A 138 -6.07 -6.46 11.15
C PRO A 138 -6.57 -5.20 11.87
N THR A 139 -7.87 -5.10 12.10
CA THR A 139 -8.51 -3.97 12.80
C THR A 139 -8.16 -3.99 14.29
N ALA A 140 -8.25 -5.15 14.92
CA ALA A 140 -7.88 -5.35 16.32
C ALA A 140 -6.41 -4.97 16.57
N LEU A 141 -5.53 -5.46 15.69
CA LEU A 141 -4.11 -5.20 15.75
C LEU A 141 -3.81 -3.70 15.53
N THR A 142 -4.40 -3.09 14.51
CA THR A 142 -4.22 -1.66 14.23
C THR A 142 -4.61 -0.80 15.43
N ARG A 143 -5.75 -1.08 16.05
CA ARG A 143 -6.21 -0.36 17.25
C ARG A 143 -5.25 -0.53 18.42
N PHE A 144 -4.75 -1.75 18.64
CA PHE A 144 -3.77 -2.04 19.68
C PHE A 144 -2.47 -1.26 19.46
N TYR A 145 -1.90 -1.31 18.25
CA TYR A 145 -0.68 -0.59 17.90
C TYR A 145 -0.85 0.92 18.06
N GLN A 146 -1.97 1.49 17.59
CA GLN A 146 -2.22 2.93 17.72
C GLN A 146 -2.33 3.37 19.18
N ARG A 147 -3.05 2.63 20.02
CA ARG A 147 -3.18 2.92 21.45
C ARG A 147 -1.83 2.92 22.14
N SER A 148 -1.04 1.88 21.88
CA SER A 148 0.25 1.72 22.53
C SER A 148 1.32 2.67 21.98
N ALA A 149 1.31 2.94 20.68
CA ALA A 149 2.16 3.96 20.07
C ALA A 149 1.86 5.35 20.63
N LYS A 150 0.58 5.69 20.86
CA LYS A 150 0.21 6.97 21.49
C LYS A 150 0.82 7.12 22.88
N ALA A 151 0.72 6.08 23.72
CA ALA A 151 1.33 6.11 25.06
C ALA A 151 2.86 6.28 24.98
N TYR A 152 3.53 5.49 24.14
CA TYR A 152 4.97 5.59 23.94
C TYR A 152 5.41 6.97 23.42
N PHE A 153 4.71 7.50 22.42
CA PHE A 153 5.04 8.80 21.85
C PHE A 153 4.80 9.95 22.82
N LEU A 154 3.77 9.89 23.68
CA LEU A 154 3.58 10.91 24.71
C LEU A 154 4.77 10.96 25.69
N GLN A 155 5.28 9.80 26.11
CA GLN A 155 6.46 9.73 26.96
C GLN A 155 7.69 10.33 26.26
N ARG A 156 7.93 9.95 25.00
CA ARG A 156 9.06 10.48 24.22
C ARG A 156 8.91 11.97 23.95
N LEU A 157 7.70 12.45 23.71
CA LEU A 157 7.40 13.85 23.48
C LEU A 157 7.70 14.67 24.72
N GLY A 158 7.33 14.21 25.92
CA GLY A 158 7.65 14.88 27.18
C GLY A 158 9.16 15.08 27.36
N PHE A 159 9.93 14.00 27.22
CA PHE A 159 11.40 14.05 27.30
C PHE A 159 12.01 15.08 26.34
N TRP A 160 11.59 15.07 25.07
CA TRP A 160 12.15 15.97 24.07
C TRP A 160 11.63 17.41 24.16
N SER A 161 10.40 17.60 24.66
CA SER A 161 9.82 18.93 24.84
C SER A 161 10.57 19.71 25.90
N GLU A 162 10.94 19.06 27.00
CA GLU A 162 11.75 19.64 28.06
C GLU A 162 13.15 20.02 27.53
N GLN A 163 13.83 19.10 26.86
CA GLN A 163 15.18 19.33 26.32
C GLN A 163 15.22 20.43 25.25
N MET A 164 14.14 20.63 24.49
CA MET A 164 14.07 21.64 23.42
C MET A 164 13.33 22.92 23.82
N GLY A 165 12.79 23.01 25.03
CA GLY A 165 11.98 24.17 25.47
C GLY A 165 10.68 24.35 24.67
N LEU A 166 10.10 23.26 24.15
CA LEU A 166 8.87 23.28 23.34
C LEU A 166 7.64 22.88 24.17
N GLN A 167 6.46 23.35 23.77
CA GLN A 167 5.18 22.99 24.39
C GLN A 167 4.17 22.45 23.35
N PRO A 168 4.35 21.22 22.87
CA PRO A 168 3.43 20.63 21.90
C PRO A 168 2.04 20.44 22.51
N ARG A 169 1.01 20.98 21.86
CA ARG A 169 -0.37 20.95 22.36
C ARG A 169 -1.11 19.64 22.09
N GLN A 170 -0.81 18.99 20.97
CA GLN A 170 -1.55 17.82 20.49
C GLN A 170 -0.63 16.79 19.85
N LEU A 171 -0.96 15.51 20.08
CA LEU A 171 -0.35 14.37 19.42
C LEU A 171 -1.43 13.51 18.79
N PHE A 172 -1.30 13.28 17.48
CA PHE A 172 -2.17 12.39 16.72
C PHE A 172 -1.38 11.23 16.14
N VAL A 173 -1.90 10.01 16.34
CA VAL A 173 -1.40 8.81 15.66
C VAL A 173 -2.38 8.48 14.54
N SER A 174 -1.90 8.47 13.31
CA SER A 174 -2.73 8.22 12.12
C SER A 174 -2.26 7.00 11.34
N SER A 175 -3.08 6.53 10.40
CA SER A 175 -2.74 5.46 9.45
C SER A 175 -2.07 6.00 8.18
N ALA A 176 -1.09 6.89 8.35
CA ALA A 176 -0.36 7.51 7.24
C ALA A 176 0.36 6.45 6.38
N LYS A 177 0.23 6.56 5.06
CA LYS A 177 0.79 5.58 4.10
C LYS A 177 2.01 6.08 3.33
N SER A 178 2.29 7.37 3.35
CA SER A 178 3.29 8.02 2.50
C SER A 178 4.31 8.86 3.25
N ARG A 179 4.15 9.00 4.57
CA ARG A 179 5.04 9.76 5.45
C ARG A 179 5.02 9.14 6.84
N TRP A 180 6.13 9.29 7.55
CA TRP A 180 6.31 8.78 8.91
C TRP A 180 5.75 9.73 9.97
N GLY A 181 5.63 11.02 9.66
CA GLY A 181 5.08 12.03 10.56
C GLY A 181 5.06 13.42 9.93
N VAL A 182 4.46 14.37 10.64
CA VAL A 182 4.53 15.80 10.36
C VAL A 182 4.45 16.54 11.69
N ALA A 183 5.23 17.60 11.84
CA ALA A 183 5.11 18.58 12.93
C ALA A 183 4.58 19.87 12.32
N LEU A 184 3.55 20.44 12.92
CA LEU A 184 2.98 21.71 12.52
C LEU A 184 3.30 22.75 13.61
N PRO A 185 3.61 23.99 13.22
CA PRO A 185 3.86 25.08 14.17
C PRO A 185 2.60 25.47 14.95
#